data_AF-A0A8J4WSP6-F1
#
_entry.id   AF-A0A8J4WSP6-F1
#
_cell.length_a   1.000
_cell.length_b   1.000
_cell.length_c   1.000
_cell.angle_alpha   90.00
_cell.angle_beta   90.00
_cell.angle_gamma   90.00
#
_symmetry.space_group_name_H-M   'P 1'
#
loop_
_entity.id
_entity.type
_entity.pdbx_description
1 polymer ?
#
loop_
_entity_poly.entity_id
_entity_poly.type
_entity_poly.pdbx_seq_one_letter_code
_entity_poly.pdbx_strand_id
1 'polypeptide(L)' 'MSICSNTVGIAMTCIFPVKNYHEEIDPDNDVDVLVLLALRQILNFANDYVKDL' A
#
# COMPACT_ATOMS: atom_id res chain seq x y z
N MET A 1 -4.20 8.22 9.48
CA MET A 1 -3.57 8.50 8.16
C MET A 1 -3.30 9.98 7.92
N SER A 2 -4.21 10.92 8.25
CA SER A 2 -3.97 12.37 8.05
C SER A 2 -2.67 12.87 8.70
N ILE A 3 -2.37 12.45 9.94
CA ILE A 3 -1.09 12.77 10.60
C ILE A 3 0.09 12.27 9.78
N CYS A 4 0.06 11.01 9.35
CA CYS A 4 1.14 10.41 8.56
C CYS A 4 1.35 11.16 7.24
N SER A 5 0.26 11.45 6.51
CA SER A 5 0.29 12.28 5.28
C SER A 5 0.94 13.64 5.52
N ASN A 6 0.54 14.33 6.59
CA ASN A 6 1.13 15.62 6.96
C ASN A 6 2.61 15.50 7.34
N THR A 7 3.02 14.40 7.97
CA THR A 7 4.41 14.16 8.39
C THR A 7 5.33 13.84 7.21
N VAL A 8 4.89 12.99 6.27
CA VAL A 8 5.73 12.57 5.14
C VAL A 8 5.57 13.46 3.90
N GLY A 9 4.59 14.36 3.88
CA GLY A 9 4.32 15.24 2.74
C GLY A 9 3.72 14.53 1.52
N ILE A 10 3.18 13.32 1.72
CA ILE A 10 2.61 12.48 0.66
C ILE A 10 1.08 12.53 0.76
N ALA A 11 0.40 12.59 -0.38
CA ALA A 11 -1.06 12.56 -0.43
C ALA A 11 -1.61 11.28 0.21
N MET A 12 -2.72 11.42 0.92
CA MET A 12 -3.43 10.31 1.57
C MET A 12 -3.73 9.13 0.63
N THR A 13 -3.96 9.40 -0.65
CA THR A 13 -4.23 8.40 -1.69
C THR A 13 -3.05 7.48 -1.97
N CYS A 14 -1.83 7.88 -1.57
CA CYS A 14 -0.60 7.13 -1.77
C CYS A 14 -0.12 6.45 -0.46
N ILE A 15 -0.94 6.42 0.58
CA ILE A 15 -0.62 5.82 1.87
C ILE A 15 -1.55 4.63 2.11
N PHE A 16 -0.97 3.43 2.18
CA PHE A 16 -1.71 2.18 2.36
C PHE A 16 -1.52 1.64 3.78
N PRO A 17 -2.60 1.33 4.51
CA PRO A 17 -2.48 0.56 5.73
C PRO A 17 -2.13 -0.89 5.37
N VAL A 18 -1.10 -1.44 5.98
CA VAL A 18 -0.74 -2.85 5.87
C VAL A 18 -0.52 -3.42 7.26
N LYS A 19 -0.88 -4.69 7.44
CA LYS A 19 -0.66 -5.41 8.69
C LYS A 19 0.77 -5.92 8.77
N ASN A 20 1.29 -6.06 10.00
CA ASN A 20 2.54 -6.75 10.25
C ASN A 20 2.26 -8.22 10.61
N TYR A 21 2.73 -9.14 9.78
CA TYR A 21 2.47 -10.58 9.90
C TYR A 21 3.49 -11.34 10.76
N HIS A 22 4.34 -10.65 11.53
CA HIS A 22 5.43 -11.29 12.27
C HIS A 22 5.02 -12.43 13.24
N GLU A 23 3.76 -12.47 13.66
CA GLU A 23 3.20 -13.50 14.56
C GLU A 23 2.12 -14.36 13.88
N GLU A 24 1.85 -14.14 12.59
CA GLU A 24 0.75 -14.78 11.86
C GLU A 24 1.26 -15.71 10.76
N ILE A 25 0.78 -16.94 10.81
CA ILE A 25 1.16 -18.02 9.88
C ILE A 25 0.04 -18.27 8.87
N ASP A 26 -1.22 -18.16 9.32
CA ASP A 26 -2.39 -18.41 8.51
C ASP A 26 -2.90 -17.12 7.85
N PRO A 27 -3.33 -17.17 6.58
CA PRO A 27 -3.88 -16.02 5.88
C PRO A 27 -5.28 -15.62 6.40
N ASP A 28 -5.56 -14.33 6.36
CA ASP A 28 -6.88 -13.74 6.63
C ASP A 28 -7.29 -12.90 5.43
N ASN A 29 -8.22 -13.42 4.63
CA ASN A 29 -8.64 -12.77 3.38
C ASN A 29 -9.16 -11.33 3.56
N ASP A 30 -9.82 -11.03 4.69
CA ASP A 30 -10.40 -9.71 4.93
C ASP A 30 -9.31 -8.66 5.21
N VAL A 31 -8.14 -9.12 5.67
CA VAL A 31 -7.00 -8.26 6.02
C VAL A 31 -5.92 -8.29 4.95
N ASP A 32 -5.62 -9.47 4.40
CA ASP A 32 -4.62 -9.70 3.35
C ASP A 32 -4.94 -8.95 2.07
N VAL A 33 -6.23 -8.66 1.82
CA VAL A 33 -6.64 -7.80 0.72
C VAL A 33 -5.93 -6.45 0.75
N LEU A 34 -5.61 -5.91 1.93
CA LEU A 34 -4.93 -4.62 2.05
C LEU A 34 -3.49 -4.65 1.52
N VAL A 35 -2.72 -5.71 1.79
CA VAL A 35 -1.35 -5.83 1.25
C VAL A 35 -1.38 -6.08 -0.26
N LEU A 36 -2.35 -6.85 -0.75
CA LEU A 36 -2.53 -7.06 -2.19
C LEU A 36 -2.94 -5.75 -2.91
N LEU A 37 -3.80 -4.94 -2.30
CA LEU A 37 -4.18 -3.62 -2.82
C LEU A 37 -2.98 -2.67 -2.87
N ALA A 38 -2.13 -2.66 -1.84
CA ALA A 38 -0.90 -1.88 -1.81
C ALA A 38 0.07 -2.31 -2.92
N LEU A 39 0.31 -3.62 -3.08
CA LEU A 39 1.15 -4.17 -4.15
C LEU A 39 0.62 -3.79 -5.54
N ARG A 40 -0.70 -3.89 -5.75
CA ARG A 40 -1.32 -3.49 -7.02
C ARG A 40 -1.10 -2.02 -7.33
N GLN A 41 -1.19 -1.14 -6.34
CA GLN A 41 -0.92 0.29 -6.53
C GLN A 41 0.55 0.57 -6.87
N ILE A 42 1.49 -0.12 -6.21
CA ILE A 42 2.92 -0.03 -6.54
C ILE A 42 3.17 -0.43 -7.99
N LEU A 43 2.57 -1.54 -8.45
CA LEU A 43 2.70 -2.01 -9.83
C LEU A 43 2.09 -1.03 -10.84
N ASN A 44 0.92 -0.46 -10.53
CA ASN A 44 0.31 0.55 -11.38
C ASN A 44 1.22 1.78 -11.53
N PHE A 45 1.78 2.27 -10.41
CA PHE A 45 2.70 3.41 -10.43
C PHE A 45 3.96 3.12 -11.26
N ALA A 46 4.57 1.94 -11.08
CA ALA A 46 5.74 1.53 -11.86
C ALA A 46 5.41 1.41 -13.36
N ASN A 47 4.25 0.86 -13.70
CA ASN A 47 3.80 0.74 -15.08
C ASN A 47 3.50 2.09 -15.73
N ASP A 48 2.88 3.02 -15.01
CA ASP A 48 2.62 4.37 -15.50
C ASP A 48 3.94 5.13 -15.72
N TYR A 49 4.90 5.02 -14.79
CA TYR A 49 6.24 5.57 -14.97
C TYR A 49 6.96 5.03 -16.22
N VAL A 50 6.85 3.73 -16.49
CA VAL A 50 7.47 3.11 -17.68
C VAL A 50 6.79 3.57 -18.99
N LYS A 51 5.49 3.84 -18.98
CA LYS A 51 4.76 4.34 -20.16
C LYS A 51 5.09 5.78 -20.50
N ASP A 52 5.40 6.58 -19.48
CA ASP A 52 5.77 7.99 -19.64
C ASP A 52 7.24 8.18 -20.06
N LEU A 53 8.01 7.09 -20.17
CA LEU A 53 9.40 7.04 -20.62
C LEU A 53 9.52 6.93 -22.15
#